data_AF-A0A6A5A1Q3-F1
#
_entry.id   AF-A0A6A5A1Q3-F1
#
_cell.length_a   1.000
_cell.length_b   1.000
_cell.length_c   1.000
_cell.angle_alpha   90.00
_cell.angle_beta   90.00
_cell.angle_gamma   90.00
#
_symmetry.space_group_name_H-M   'P 1'
#
loop_
_entity.id
_entity.type
_entity.pdbx_description
1 polymer ?
#
loop_
_entity_poly.entity_id
_entity_poly.type
_entity_poly.pdbx_seq_one_letter_code
_entity_poly.pdbx_strand_id
1 'polypeptide(L)'
;MERGIHKEPRRGTPFAKSDFYVGARIEVVGQGFILDNLDEYSAKYMEANPKDFPHADRDRVLRKLKETWRPTLWHEVDDDAELTEAQARRWLGDLDLVHHEVIALLRGPCASEDGKLDVAKLKAELAK
;
A
#
# COMPACT_ATOMS: atom_id res chain seq x y z
N MET A 1 9.52 -18.07 18.01
CA MET A 1 8.14 -18.53 17.72
C MET A 1 8.27 -19.72 16.79
N GLU A 2 7.69 -20.86 17.12
CA GLU A 2 7.75 -22.05 16.26
C GLU A 2 6.74 -21.96 15.13
N ARG A 3 6.99 -22.65 14.02
CA ARG A 3 6.08 -22.64 12.86
C ARG A 3 4.75 -23.31 13.24
N GLY A 4 3.64 -22.60 13.08
CA GLY A 4 2.31 -23.13 13.36
C GLY A 4 1.19 -22.34 12.66
N ILE A 5 -0.03 -22.86 12.74
CA ILE A 5 -1.23 -22.14 12.28
C ILE A 5 -1.69 -21.23 13.41
N HIS A 6 -1.60 -19.94 13.19
CA HIS A 6 -2.08 -18.92 14.12
C HIS A 6 -3.43 -18.37 13.66
N LYS A 7 -4.29 -18.06 14.64
CA LYS A 7 -5.63 -17.52 14.41
C LYS A 7 -5.64 -16.05 14.73
N GLU A 8 -6.43 -15.32 13.95
CA GLU A 8 -6.73 -13.93 14.26
C GLU A 8 -7.57 -13.87 15.55
N PRO A 9 -7.17 -13.08 16.56
CA PRO A 9 -7.88 -13.04 17.84
C PRO A 9 -9.35 -12.60 17.72
N ARG A 10 -9.67 -11.74 16.74
CA ARG A 10 -11.01 -11.18 16.54
C ARG A 10 -11.93 -12.13 15.77
N ARG A 11 -11.44 -12.68 14.66
CA ARG A 11 -12.23 -13.55 13.77
C ARG A 11 -12.25 -15.00 14.24
N GLY A 12 -11.25 -15.43 15.01
CA GLY A 12 -11.11 -16.82 15.48
C GLY A 12 -10.77 -17.83 14.39
N THR A 13 -10.58 -17.38 13.14
CA THR A 13 -10.14 -18.20 12.01
C THR A 13 -8.63 -18.03 11.77
N PRO A 14 -7.99 -18.96 11.05
CA PRO A 14 -6.60 -18.81 10.64
C PRO A 14 -6.37 -17.51 9.87
N PHE A 15 -5.19 -16.92 10.01
CA PHE A 15 -4.80 -15.79 9.16
C PHE A 15 -4.83 -16.19 7.68
N ALA A 16 -5.42 -15.33 6.87
CA ALA A 16 -5.46 -15.43 5.42
C ALA A 16 -4.32 -14.61 4.81
N LYS A 17 -3.97 -14.90 3.55
CA LYS A 17 -2.94 -14.15 2.82
C LYS A 17 -3.23 -12.65 2.77
N SER A 18 -4.51 -12.28 2.63
CA SER A 18 -4.99 -10.90 2.62
C SER A 18 -4.70 -10.13 3.91
N ASP A 19 -4.49 -10.83 5.02
CA ASP A 19 -4.23 -10.20 6.31
C ASP A 19 -2.76 -9.71 6.41
N PHE A 20 -1.86 -10.21 5.54
CA PHE A 20 -0.44 -9.86 5.52
C PHE A 20 -0.13 -8.81 4.45
N TYR A 21 -0.10 -7.55 4.88
CA TYR A 21 0.31 -6.41 4.05
C TYR A 21 1.15 -5.43 4.88
N VAL A 22 1.88 -4.54 4.22
CA VAL A 22 2.74 -3.57 4.91
C VAL A 22 1.87 -2.51 5.62
N GLY A 23 2.20 -2.24 6.87
CA GLY A 23 1.40 -1.48 7.81
C GLY A 23 0.36 -2.32 8.57
N ALA A 24 0.16 -3.60 8.24
CA ALA A 24 -0.76 -4.46 8.96
C ALA A 24 -0.26 -4.74 10.38
N ARG A 25 -1.19 -4.66 11.35
CA ARG A 25 -0.94 -5.08 12.73
C ARG A 25 -1.46 -6.51 12.93
N ILE A 26 -0.54 -7.45 13.15
CA ILE A 26 -0.85 -8.86 13.37
C ILE A 26 -0.66 -9.19 14.84
N GLU A 27 -1.67 -9.78 15.47
CA GLU A 27 -1.58 -10.20 16.86
C GLU A 27 -1.50 -11.72 16.96
N VAL A 28 -0.39 -12.23 17.50
CA VAL A 28 -0.13 -13.66 17.66
C VAL A 28 0.21 -13.94 19.12
N VAL A 29 -0.60 -14.78 19.78
CA VAL A 29 -0.42 -15.17 21.20
C VAL A 29 -0.31 -13.95 22.12
N GLY A 30 -1.18 -12.95 21.91
CA GLY A 30 -1.22 -11.72 22.71
C GLY A 30 -0.06 -10.74 22.46
N GLN A 31 0.81 -11.01 21.48
CA GLN A 31 1.87 -10.11 21.04
C GLN A 31 1.51 -9.47 19.70
N GLY A 32 1.55 -8.14 19.63
CA GLY A 32 1.27 -7.37 18.42
C GLY A 32 2.54 -7.09 17.62
N PHE A 33 2.51 -7.43 16.33
CA PHE A 33 3.56 -7.20 15.35
C PHE A 33 3.04 -6.23 14.29
N ILE A 34 3.92 -5.38 13.77
CA ILE A 34 3.63 -4.53 12.62
C ILE A 34 4.52 -5.00 11.48
N LEU A 35 3.91 -5.28 10.33
CA LEU A 35 4.65 -5.57 9.11
C LEU A 35 5.17 -4.25 8.55
N ASP A 36 6.41 -3.91 8.88
CA ASP A 36 6.98 -2.60 8.56
C ASP A 36 7.39 -2.45 7.09
N ASN A 37 7.92 -3.53 6.50
CA ASN A 37 8.48 -3.54 5.16
C ASN A 37 8.28 -4.91 4.50
N LEU A 38 8.56 -5.01 3.19
CA LEU A 38 8.59 -6.27 2.46
C LEU A 38 9.85 -6.37 1.58
N ASP A 39 10.30 -7.58 1.30
CA ASP A 39 11.39 -7.83 0.37
C ASP A 39 10.91 -7.83 -1.09
N GLU A 40 11.86 -7.69 -2.02
CA GLU A 40 11.58 -7.60 -3.46
C GLU A 40 10.92 -8.86 -4.04
N TYR A 41 11.25 -10.05 -3.51
CA TYR A 41 10.64 -11.30 -3.97
C TYR A 41 9.18 -11.38 -3.50
N SER A 42 8.92 -11.05 -2.24
CA SER A 42 7.56 -10.97 -1.70
C SER A 42 6.72 -9.95 -2.46
N ALA A 43 7.27 -8.78 -2.80
CA ALA A 43 6.57 -7.76 -3.56
C ALA A 43 6.09 -8.27 -4.91
N LYS A 44 7.00 -8.84 -5.71
CA LYS A 44 6.66 -9.42 -7.02
C LYS A 44 5.65 -10.56 -6.91
N TYR A 45 5.78 -11.38 -5.87
CA TYR A 45 4.84 -12.49 -5.65
C TYR A 45 3.44 -11.99 -5.34
N MET A 46 3.30 -10.97 -4.47
CA MET A 46 2.01 -10.38 -4.13
C MET A 46 1.36 -9.68 -5.33
N GLU A 47 2.14 -8.92 -6.09
CA GLU A 47 1.71 -8.24 -7.32
C GLU A 47 1.22 -9.23 -8.39
N ALA A 48 1.86 -10.40 -8.51
CA ALA A 48 1.44 -11.45 -9.45
C ALA A 48 0.18 -12.22 -9.00
N ASN A 49 -0.25 -12.08 -7.74
CA ASN A 49 -1.39 -12.80 -7.17
C ASN A 49 -2.45 -11.84 -6.56
N PRO A 50 -3.02 -10.91 -7.36
CA PRO A 50 -3.90 -9.85 -6.86
C PRO A 50 -5.19 -10.35 -6.21
N LYS A 51 -5.64 -11.57 -6.57
CA LYS A 51 -6.82 -12.21 -5.95
C LYS A 51 -6.61 -12.51 -4.46
N ASP A 52 -5.38 -12.88 -4.08
CA ASP A 52 -5.02 -13.21 -2.71
C ASP A 52 -4.51 -11.97 -1.95
N PHE A 53 -3.91 -11.01 -2.67
CA PHE A 53 -3.28 -9.82 -2.13
C PHE A 53 -3.92 -8.54 -2.68
N PRO A 54 -5.10 -8.16 -2.16
CA PRO A 54 -5.86 -7.04 -2.70
C PRO A 54 -5.15 -5.68 -2.58
N HIS A 55 -4.28 -5.52 -1.57
CA HIS A 55 -3.52 -4.28 -1.36
C HIS A 55 -2.33 -4.13 -2.30
N ALA A 56 -1.88 -5.22 -2.93
CA ALA A 56 -0.83 -5.21 -3.94
C ALA A 56 -1.38 -5.03 -5.37
N ASP A 57 -2.70 -5.10 -5.54
CA ASP A 57 -3.39 -4.93 -6.82
C ASP A 57 -3.44 -3.45 -7.21
N ARG A 58 -2.50 -3.04 -8.08
CA ARG A 58 -2.35 -1.66 -8.53
C ARG A 58 -3.61 -1.10 -9.15
N ASP A 59 -4.33 -1.87 -9.97
CA ASP A 59 -5.54 -1.39 -10.63
C ASP A 59 -6.67 -1.12 -9.62
N ARG A 60 -6.74 -1.95 -8.59
CA ARG A 60 -7.66 -1.75 -7.47
C ARG A 60 -7.28 -0.52 -6.65
N VAL A 61 -5.99 -0.34 -6.35
CA VAL A 61 -5.50 0.84 -5.62
C VAL A 61 -5.77 2.13 -6.40
N LEU A 62 -5.46 2.16 -7.70
CA LEU A 62 -5.71 3.32 -8.54
C LEU A 62 -7.20 3.69 -8.61
N ARG A 63 -8.09 2.68 -8.68
CA ARG A 63 -9.53 2.92 -8.66
C ARG A 63 -10.01 3.50 -7.35
N LYS A 64 -9.58 2.91 -6.23
CA LYS A 64 -9.87 3.42 -4.88
C LYS A 64 -9.34 4.85 -4.70
N LEU A 65 -8.15 5.11 -5.24
CA LEU A 65 -7.55 6.44 -5.27
C LEU A 65 -8.43 7.42 -6.05
N LYS A 66 -8.84 7.08 -7.28
CA LYS A 66 -9.74 7.90 -8.12
C LYS A 66 -11.07 8.22 -7.43
N GLU A 67 -11.68 7.24 -6.77
CA GLU A 67 -12.96 7.41 -6.07
C GLU A 67 -12.85 8.34 -4.85
N THR A 68 -11.72 8.28 -4.15
CA THR A 68 -11.48 9.10 -2.94
C THR A 68 -10.78 10.43 -3.28
N TRP A 69 -10.33 10.60 -4.53
CA TRP A 69 -9.50 11.72 -4.93
C TRP A 69 -10.23 13.06 -4.82
N ARG A 70 -9.54 14.08 -4.30
CA ARG A 70 -10.07 15.44 -4.21
C ARG A 70 -9.11 16.39 -4.93
N PRO A 71 -9.57 17.20 -5.89
CA PRO A 71 -8.72 18.16 -6.61
C PRO A 71 -7.95 19.12 -5.69
N THR A 72 -8.45 19.37 -4.48
CA THR A 72 -7.80 20.22 -3.49
C THR A 72 -6.49 19.66 -2.94
N LEU A 73 -6.26 18.34 -3.04
CA LEU A 73 -5.04 17.68 -2.56
C LEU A 73 -3.80 18.07 -3.38
N TRP A 74 -3.98 18.56 -4.61
CA TRP A 74 -2.87 19.02 -5.44
C TRP A 74 -2.20 20.27 -4.87
N HIS A 75 -2.91 21.09 -4.08
CA HIS A 75 -2.33 22.29 -3.47
C HIS A 75 -1.23 21.98 -2.44
N GLU A 76 -1.20 20.76 -1.90
CA GLU A 76 -0.20 20.37 -0.90
C GLU A 76 1.11 19.90 -1.52
N VAL A 77 1.11 19.58 -2.83
CA VAL A 77 2.20 18.86 -3.52
C VAL A 77 2.64 19.56 -4.80
N ASP A 78 2.01 20.67 -5.19
CA ASP A 78 2.26 21.31 -6.49
C ASP A 78 3.71 21.79 -6.70
N ASP A 79 4.47 22.02 -5.62
CA ASP A 79 5.90 22.38 -5.67
C ASP A 79 6.85 21.16 -5.71
N ASP A 80 6.40 19.96 -5.33
CA ASP A 80 7.22 18.76 -5.27
C ASP A 80 7.03 17.90 -6.54
N ALA A 81 8.10 17.74 -7.33
CA ALA A 81 8.07 16.86 -8.51
C ALA A 81 8.06 15.36 -8.13
N GLU A 82 8.72 15.00 -7.03
CA GLU A 82 8.87 13.62 -6.56
C GLU A 82 8.68 13.53 -5.04
N LEU A 83 7.87 12.58 -4.58
CA LEU A 83 7.65 12.33 -3.16
C LEU A 83 8.31 11.02 -2.73
N THR A 84 9.06 11.05 -1.62
CA THR A 84 9.53 9.81 -0.97
C THR A 84 8.35 9.02 -0.39
N GLU A 85 8.57 7.74 -0.06
CA GLU A 85 7.55 6.90 0.56
C GLU A 85 6.95 7.52 1.83
N ALA A 86 7.78 8.09 2.70
CA ALA A 86 7.32 8.74 3.92
C ALA A 86 6.48 10.00 3.64
N GLN A 87 6.86 10.80 2.64
CA GLN A 87 6.09 11.96 2.22
C GLN A 87 4.77 11.55 1.57
N ALA A 88 4.79 10.58 0.66
CA ALA A 88 3.60 10.05 0.01
C ALA A 88 2.63 9.45 1.03
N ARG A 89 3.13 8.69 2.01
CA ARG A 89 2.32 8.14 3.11
C ARG A 89 1.70 9.24 3.97
N ARG A 90 2.44 10.32 4.25
CA ARG A 90 1.92 11.45 5.03
C ARG A 90 0.83 12.20 4.27
N TRP A 91 1.08 12.48 2.99
CA TRP A 91 0.17 13.20 2.12
C TRP A 91 -1.11 12.41 1.83
N LEU A 92 -0.98 11.13 1.52
CA LEU A 92 -2.11 10.23 1.28
C LEU A 92 -2.73 9.70 2.59
N GLY A 93 -2.25 10.13 3.76
CA GLY A 93 -2.70 9.64 5.06
C GLY A 93 -4.14 10.03 5.40
N ASP A 94 -4.64 11.12 4.81
CA ASP A 94 -6.04 11.54 4.93
C ASP A 94 -6.98 10.73 4.00
N LEU A 95 -6.41 10.00 3.04
CA LEU A 95 -7.14 9.04 2.24
C LEU A 95 -7.16 7.71 3.01
N ASP A 96 -8.23 6.93 2.86
CA ASP A 96 -8.36 5.60 3.48
C ASP A 96 -7.44 4.55 2.82
N LEU A 97 -6.21 4.91 2.47
CA LEU A 97 -5.21 4.06 1.84
C LEU A 97 -4.33 3.41 2.90
N VAL A 98 -4.12 2.10 2.79
CA VAL A 98 -3.16 1.42 3.66
C VAL A 98 -1.74 1.63 3.15
N HIS A 99 -0.76 1.50 4.04
CA HIS A 99 0.66 1.72 3.69
C HIS A 99 1.12 0.84 2.51
N HIS A 100 0.70 -0.43 2.46
CA HIS A 100 0.99 -1.29 1.31
C HIS A 100 0.43 -0.78 -0.03
N GLU A 101 -0.72 -0.08 -0.02
CA GLU A 101 -1.30 0.49 -1.24
C GLU A 101 -0.44 1.67 -1.75
N VAL A 102 0.14 2.47 -0.84
CA VAL A 102 1.11 3.51 -1.18
C VAL A 102 2.36 2.90 -1.81
N ILE A 103 2.86 1.79 -1.25
CA ILE A 103 3.99 1.05 -1.83
C ILE A 103 3.64 0.50 -3.22
N ALA A 104 2.43 -0.03 -3.41
CA ALA A 104 1.98 -0.51 -4.71
C ALA A 104 1.96 0.61 -5.78
N LEU A 105 1.63 1.85 -5.40
CA LEU A 105 1.71 3.02 -6.28
C LEU A 105 3.16 3.39 -6.62
N LEU A 106 4.05 3.39 -5.61
CA LEU A 106 5.48 3.66 -5.74
C LEU A 106 6.24 2.63 -6.57
N ARG A 107 5.69 1.42 -6.71
CA ARG A 107 6.23 0.34 -7.55
C ARG A 107 5.54 0.24 -8.92
N GLY A 108 4.55 1.10 -9.16
CA GLY A 108 3.73 1.11 -10.36
C GLY A 108 4.19 2.13 -11.41
N PRO A 109 3.30 2.52 -12.35
CA PRO A 109 3.63 3.48 -13.41
C PRO A 109 3.84 4.91 -12.88
N CYS A 110 3.41 5.19 -11.64
CA CYS A 110 3.60 6.48 -10.98
C CYS A 110 4.99 6.60 -10.34
N ALA A 111 5.83 5.57 -10.42
CA ALA A 111 7.18 5.60 -9.90
C ALA A 111 8.12 6.42 -10.79
N SER A 112 9.04 7.15 -10.16
CA SER A 112 10.25 7.67 -10.79
C SER A 112 11.33 6.57 -10.91
N GLU A 113 12.39 6.83 -11.66
CA GLU A 113 13.53 5.91 -11.81
C GLU A 113 14.21 5.62 -10.46
N ASP A 114 14.14 6.56 -9.51
CA ASP A 114 14.64 6.43 -8.14
C ASP A 114 13.66 5.77 -7.15
N GLY A 115 12.50 5.27 -7.60
CA GLY A 115 11.51 4.62 -6.73
C GLY A 115 10.71 5.58 -5.85
N LYS A 116 10.71 6.87 -6.18
CA LYS A 116 9.85 7.90 -5.58
C LYS A 116 8.53 8.03 -6.34
N LEU A 117 7.52 8.63 -5.73
CA LEU A 117 6.23 8.89 -6.37
C LEU A 117 6.33 10.16 -7.22
N ASP A 118 6.20 10.02 -8.53
CA ASP A 118 6.15 11.11 -9.49
C ASP A 118 4.73 11.67 -9.56
N VAL A 119 4.59 12.94 -9.19
CA VAL A 119 3.29 13.62 -9.08
C VAL A 119 2.69 13.89 -10.45
N ALA A 120 3.52 14.16 -11.46
CA ALA A 120 3.06 14.40 -12.83
C ALA A 120 2.52 13.11 -13.47
N LYS A 121 3.19 11.97 -13.26
CA LYS A 121 2.70 10.65 -13.69
C LYS A 121 1.42 10.27 -12.96
N LEU A 122 1.33 10.53 -11.66
CA LEU A 122 0.10 10.29 -10.89
C LEU A 122 -1.06 11.14 -11.41
N LYS A 123 -0.84 12.44 -11.69
CA LYS A 123 -1.83 13.32 -12.32
C LYS A 123 -2.31 12.75 -13.66
N ALA A 124 -1.40 12.26 -14.50
CA ALA A 124 -1.73 11.66 -15.79
C ALA A 124 -2.54 10.37 -15.66
N GLU A 125 -2.23 9.49 -14.70
CA GLU A 125 -2.99 8.25 -14.46
C GLU A 125 -4.38 8.52 -13.86
N LEU A 126 -4.50 9.55 -13.02
CA LEU A 126 -5.78 9.98 -12.47
C LEU A 126 -6.69 10.66 -13.50
N ALA A 127 -6.11 11.29 -14.53
CA ALA A 127 -6.84 11.95 -15.61
C ALA A 127 -7.34 11.01 -16.72
N LYS A 128 -6.88 9.75 -16.74
CA LYS A 128 -7.39 8.69 -17.63
C LYS A 128 -8.71 8.11 -17.13
#